data_AF-A0A3P6BYH9-F1
#
_entry.id   AF-A0A3P6BYH9-F1
#
_cell.length_a   1.000
_cell.length_b   1.000
_cell.length_c   1.000
_cell.angle_alpha   90.00
_cell.angle_beta   90.00
_cell.angle_gamma   90.00
#
_symmetry.space_group_name_H-M   'P 1'
#
loop_
_entity.id
_entity.type
_entity.pdbx_description
1 polymer ?
#
loop_
_entity_poly.entity_id
_entity_poly.type
_entity_poly.pdbx_seq_one_letter_code
_entity_poly.pdbx_strand_id
1 'polypeptide(L)'
;MSAAIMMLLLLPKSNSQRTTEVNNEYGIVWWDQDLVKWIIKEHPETAIGFKSQKSETRAYDLMSDISYIIRKLRHQRTLSDAELRRTSDKLAYLTEAGLNVEWLRPNLEVKKREAYVERKKRDACEARIVELKQEVKKLELAKSGLKAELKNEEAKLNPRSFWNLLGNCFCL
;
A
#
# COMPACT_ATOMS: atom_id res chain seq x y z
N MET A 1 27.52 -29.84 -13.48
CA MET A 1 27.68 -28.39 -13.74
C MET A 1 27.06 -27.64 -12.57
N SER A 2 27.78 -26.68 -11.97
CA SER A 2 27.26 -25.91 -10.84
C SER A 2 26.00 -25.13 -11.26
N ALA A 3 24.96 -25.10 -10.43
CA ALA A 3 23.73 -24.36 -10.71
C ALA A 3 23.99 -22.84 -10.90
N ALA A 4 25.08 -22.31 -10.36
CA ALA A 4 25.55 -20.95 -10.64
C ALA A 4 25.97 -20.77 -12.12
N ILE A 5 26.59 -21.80 -12.71
CA ILE A 5 26.90 -21.83 -14.15
C ILE A 5 25.61 -21.94 -14.96
N MET A 6 24.59 -22.65 -14.47
CA MET A 6 23.30 -22.74 -15.15
C MET A 6 22.55 -21.40 -15.15
N MET A 7 22.55 -20.64 -14.04
CA MET A 7 21.98 -19.29 -13.97
C MET A 7 22.66 -18.31 -14.94
N LEU A 8 23.98 -18.45 -15.13
CA LEU A 8 24.76 -17.67 -16.11
C LEU A 8 24.55 -18.16 -17.56
N LEU A 9 24.40 -19.47 -17.79
CA LEU A 9 24.19 -20.05 -19.12
C LEU A 9 22.78 -19.83 -19.67
N LEU A 10 21.80 -19.59 -18.80
CA LEU A 10 20.43 -19.23 -19.15
C LEU A 10 20.24 -17.73 -19.37
N LEU A 11 21.29 -16.92 -19.18
CA LEU A 11 21.27 -15.54 -19.65
C LEU A 11 21.14 -15.58 -21.18
N PRO A 12 20.11 -14.92 -21.77
CA PRO A 12 20.04 -14.80 -23.22
C PRO A 12 21.34 -14.14 -23.67
N LYS A 13 22.10 -14.83 -24.53
CA LYS A 13 23.29 -14.26 -25.18
C LYS A 13 22.83 -13.00 -25.89
N SER A 14 23.11 -11.83 -25.32
CA SER A 14 22.79 -10.56 -25.94
C SER A 14 23.55 -10.49 -27.26
N ASN A 15 22.82 -10.56 -28.38
CA ASN A 15 23.36 -10.09 -29.64
C ASN A 15 22.34 -9.21 -30.35
N SER A 16 22.86 -8.11 -30.86
CA SER A 16 22.20 -7.03 -31.61
C SER A 16 21.39 -6.02 -30.79
N GLN A 17 21.97 -4.82 -30.73
CA GLN A 17 21.23 -3.56 -30.72
C GLN A 17 20.02 -3.64 -31.66
N ARG A 18 18.84 -3.21 -31.19
CA ARG A 18 17.83 -2.57 -32.04
C ARG A 18 16.99 -1.65 -31.18
N THR A 19 17.31 -0.36 -31.25
CA THR A 19 16.40 0.74 -30.92
C THR A 19 15.23 0.72 -31.90
N THR A 20 14.02 0.58 -31.40
CA THR A 20 12.81 1.18 -32.00
C THR A 20 11.79 1.43 -30.89
N GLU A 21 11.41 2.69 -30.75
CA GLU A 21 10.32 3.19 -29.92
C GLU A 21 8.99 2.50 -30.30
N VAL A 22 8.28 1.93 -29.34
CA VAL A 22 6.82 1.72 -29.40
C VAL A 22 6.24 1.81 -27.99
N ASN A 23 5.12 2.53 -27.90
CA ASN A 23 4.33 2.82 -26.73
C ASN A 23 3.78 1.58 -26.00
N ASN A 24 3.67 1.73 -24.67
CA ASN A 24 2.76 1.05 -23.73
C ASN A 24 2.95 -0.46 -23.46
N GLU A 25 2.86 -0.75 -22.15
CA GLU A 25 2.52 -2.04 -21.54
C GLU A 25 3.57 -3.16 -21.65
N TYR A 26 3.94 -3.70 -20.50
CA TYR A 26 4.93 -4.77 -20.32
C TYR A 26 6.36 -4.36 -20.66
N GLY A 27 6.97 -3.62 -19.73
CA GLY A 27 8.43 -3.56 -19.65
C GLY A 27 8.97 -4.97 -19.49
N ILE A 28 9.49 -5.52 -20.59
CA ILE A 28 10.34 -6.71 -20.59
C ILE A 28 11.43 -6.42 -19.58
N VAL A 29 11.35 -7.08 -18.42
CA VAL A 29 12.35 -6.96 -17.36
C VAL A 29 13.60 -7.61 -17.91
N TRP A 30 14.46 -6.78 -18.51
CA TRP A 30 15.83 -7.15 -18.82
C TRP A 30 16.46 -7.65 -17.54
N TRP A 31 17.10 -8.82 -17.61
CA TRP A 31 17.84 -9.38 -16.50
C TRP A 31 18.82 -8.36 -15.95
N ASP A 32 18.62 -7.95 -14.70
CA ASP A 32 19.62 -7.18 -13.99
C ASP A 32 20.79 -8.13 -13.68
N GLN A 33 21.78 -8.11 -14.56
CA GLN A 33 22.99 -8.92 -14.42
C GLN A 33 23.68 -8.65 -13.09
N ASP A 34 23.57 -7.44 -12.57
CA ASP A 34 24.17 -7.07 -11.30
C ASP A 34 23.39 -7.65 -10.12
N LEU A 35 22.07 -7.75 -10.23
CA LEU A 35 21.26 -8.50 -9.28
C LEU A 35 21.65 -9.99 -9.25
N VAL A 36 21.81 -10.63 -10.41
CA VAL A 36 22.21 -12.04 -10.49
C VAL A 36 23.60 -12.24 -9.89
N LYS A 37 24.57 -11.38 -10.24
CA LYS A 37 25.92 -11.41 -9.64
C LYS A 37 25.85 -11.23 -8.12
N TRP A 38 25.04 -10.30 -7.64
CA TRP A 38 24.85 -10.04 -6.21
C TRP A 38 24.24 -11.25 -5.49
N ILE A 39 23.21 -11.89 -6.05
CA ILE A 39 22.62 -13.12 -5.47
C ILE A 39 23.66 -14.23 -5.40
N ILE A 40 24.42 -14.46 -6.47
CA ILE A 40 25.45 -15.52 -6.48
C ILE A 40 26.53 -15.26 -5.43
N LYS A 41 26.91 -13.98 -5.26
CA LYS A 41 27.95 -13.58 -4.31
C LYS A 41 27.48 -13.68 -2.85
N GLU A 42 26.31 -13.11 -2.54
CA GLU A 42 25.84 -12.96 -1.16
C GLU A 42 24.97 -14.14 -0.70
N HIS A 43 24.31 -14.82 -1.63
CA HIS A 43 23.36 -15.91 -1.37
C HIS A 43 23.60 -17.11 -2.31
N PRO A 44 24.81 -17.68 -2.37
CA PRO A 44 25.14 -18.81 -3.24
C PRO A 44 24.25 -20.04 -2.97
N GLU A 45 23.71 -20.16 -1.75
CA GLU A 45 22.76 -21.19 -1.37
C GLU A 45 21.50 -21.22 -2.22
N THR A 46 21.11 -20.08 -2.83
CA THR A 46 19.88 -19.94 -3.64
C THR A 46 19.75 -21.03 -4.71
N ALA A 47 20.87 -21.44 -5.29
CA ALA A 47 20.91 -22.42 -6.38
C ALA A 47 21.22 -23.85 -5.90
N ILE A 48 21.48 -24.05 -4.60
CA ILE A 48 21.77 -25.37 -4.01
C ILE A 48 20.46 -26.14 -3.90
N GLY A 49 20.28 -27.13 -4.79
CA GLY A 49 19.06 -27.94 -4.87
C GLY A 49 18.29 -27.80 -6.19
N PHE A 50 18.66 -26.83 -7.03
CA PHE A 50 18.03 -26.66 -8.33
C PHE A 50 18.34 -27.85 -9.25
N LYS A 51 17.35 -28.73 -9.44
CA LYS A 51 17.42 -29.82 -10.42
C LYS A 51 17.00 -29.28 -11.79
N SER A 52 17.96 -29.24 -12.70
CA SER A 52 17.91 -28.66 -14.05
C SER A 52 16.94 -29.30 -15.06
N GLN A 53 15.87 -29.96 -14.60
CA GLN A 53 15.10 -30.89 -15.43
C GLN A 53 14.02 -30.21 -16.31
N LYS A 54 13.96 -28.88 -16.37
CA LYS A 54 12.90 -28.16 -17.10
C LYS A 54 13.46 -27.12 -18.07
N SER A 55 12.65 -26.78 -19.07
CA SER A 55 12.96 -25.89 -20.20
C SER A 55 13.48 -24.51 -19.78
N GLU A 56 14.20 -23.85 -20.68
CA GLU A 56 14.73 -22.48 -20.52
C GLU A 56 13.66 -21.48 -20.03
N THR A 57 12.43 -21.61 -20.52
CA THR A 57 11.27 -20.80 -20.13
C THR A 57 10.99 -20.85 -18.62
N ARG A 58 11.10 -22.02 -17.98
CA ARG A 58 10.87 -22.13 -16.54
C ARG A 58 11.94 -21.41 -15.74
N ALA A 59 13.19 -21.50 -16.16
CA ALA A 59 14.25 -20.83 -15.43
C ALA A 59 14.12 -19.30 -15.56
N TYR A 60 13.61 -18.83 -16.70
CA TYR A 60 13.22 -17.44 -16.87
C TYR A 60 12.10 -17.03 -15.90
N ASP A 61 11.03 -17.82 -15.79
CA ASP A 61 9.93 -17.50 -14.88
C ASP A 61 10.41 -17.42 -13.41
N LEU A 62 11.20 -18.39 -12.97
CA LEU A 62 11.72 -18.44 -11.59
C LEU A 62 12.59 -17.22 -11.26
N MET A 63 13.47 -16.81 -12.17
CA MET A 63 14.35 -15.69 -11.89
C MET A 63 13.62 -14.34 -12.05
N SER A 64 12.60 -14.25 -12.91
CA SER A 64 11.68 -13.11 -12.96
C SER A 64 10.94 -12.93 -11.63
N ASP A 65 10.52 -14.04 -11.02
CA ASP A 65 9.90 -14.05 -9.70
C ASP A 65 10.86 -13.64 -8.58
N ILE A 66 12.09 -14.13 -8.56
CA ILE A 66 13.13 -13.69 -7.60
C ILE A 66 13.35 -12.18 -7.73
N SER A 67 13.49 -11.69 -8.96
CA SER A 67 13.73 -10.28 -9.25
C SER A 67 12.56 -9.40 -8.78
N TYR A 68 11.33 -9.87 -9.00
CA TYR A 68 10.13 -9.23 -8.48
C TYR A 68 10.14 -9.15 -6.96
N ILE A 69 10.41 -10.26 -6.27
CA ILE A 69 10.42 -10.33 -4.81
C ILE A 69 11.47 -9.37 -4.25
N ILE A 70 12.72 -9.43 -4.72
CA ILE A 70 13.80 -8.56 -4.22
C ILE A 70 13.44 -7.09 -4.40
N ARG A 71 12.90 -6.72 -5.57
CA ARG A 71 12.49 -5.34 -5.83
C ARG A 71 11.37 -4.88 -4.91
N LYS A 72 10.41 -5.75 -4.57
CA LYS A 72 9.34 -5.46 -3.62
C LYS A 72 9.85 -5.32 -2.20
N LEU A 73 10.74 -6.21 -1.77
CA LEU A 73 11.30 -6.20 -0.42
C LEU A 73 12.26 -5.03 -0.18
N ARG A 74 13.00 -4.60 -1.22
CA ARG A 74 13.87 -3.41 -1.16
C ARG A 74 13.12 -2.08 -1.31
N HIS A 75 11.86 -2.11 -1.76
CA HIS A 75 11.10 -0.89 -1.98
C HIS A 75 10.83 -0.18 -0.64
N GLN A 76 11.06 1.13 -0.56
CA GLN A 76 10.89 1.88 0.70
C GLN A 76 9.42 2.01 1.12
N ARG A 77 8.50 2.17 0.16
CA ARG A 77 7.06 2.23 0.46
C ARG A 77 6.52 0.96 1.12
N THR A 78 5.47 1.14 1.91
CA THR A 78 4.63 0.05 2.44
C THR A 78 3.95 -0.70 1.31
N LEU A 79 4.01 -2.03 1.36
CA LEU A 79 3.33 -2.88 0.39
C LEU A 79 1.85 -3.02 0.73
N SER A 80 1.00 -3.07 -0.30
CA SER A 80 -0.41 -3.42 -0.10
C SER A 80 -0.55 -4.91 0.23
N ASP A 81 -1.69 -5.29 0.82
CA ASP A 81 -2.01 -6.69 1.12
C ASP A 81 -1.91 -7.61 -0.09
N ALA A 82 -2.38 -7.13 -1.24
CA ALA A 82 -2.31 -7.87 -2.49
C ALA A 82 -0.85 -8.09 -2.94
N GLU A 83 0.01 -7.09 -2.75
CA GLU A 83 1.44 -7.20 -3.06
C GLU A 83 2.18 -8.12 -2.09
N LEU A 84 1.89 -8.02 -0.79
CA LEU A 84 2.44 -8.93 0.22
C LEU A 84 2.05 -10.37 -0.06
N ARG A 85 0.77 -10.61 -0.37
CA ARG A 85 0.27 -11.93 -0.76
C ARG A 85 0.97 -12.45 -2.01
N ARG A 86 0.99 -11.67 -3.10
CA ARG A 86 1.68 -12.06 -4.34
C ARG A 86 3.17 -12.35 -4.11
N THR A 87 3.83 -11.57 -3.27
CA THR A 87 5.25 -11.79 -2.92
C THR A 87 5.42 -13.08 -2.13
N SER A 88 4.54 -13.35 -1.16
CA SER A 88 4.53 -14.60 -0.40
C SER A 88 4.26 -15.82 -1.28
N ASP A 89 3.28 -15.73 -2.17
CA ASP A 89 2.89 -16.83 -3.07
C ASP A 89 4.03 -17.16 -4.04
N LYS A 90 4.70 -16.15 -4.62
CA LYS A 90 5.89 -16.36 -5.46
C LYS A 90 7.06 -16.95 -4.68
N LEU A 91 7.28 -16.52 -3.44
CA LEU A 91 8.35 -17.08 -2.59
C LEU A 91 8.10 -18.56 -2.29
N ALA A 92 6.85 -18.94 -1.99
CA ALA A 92 6.45 -20.33 -1.82
C ALA A 92 6.67 -21.13 -3.10
N TYR A 93 6.22 -20.62 -4.25
CA TYR A 93 6.43 -21.26 -5.55
C TYR A 93 7.91 -21.52 -5.88
N LEU A 94 8.80 -20.56 -5.58
CA LEU A 94 10.24 -20.74 -5.76
C LEU A 94 10.81 -21.84 -4.86
N THR A 95 10.35 -21.89 -3.60
CA THR A 95 10.74 -22.92 -2.64
C THR A 95 10.27 -24.30 -3.10
N GLU A 96 9.03 -24.42 -3.54
CA GLU A 96 8.46 -25.64 -4.14
C GLU A 96 9.17 -26.07 -5.42
N ALA A 97 9.70 -25.11 -6.19
CA ALA A 97 10.52 -25.36 -7.36
C ALA A 97 11.94 -25.86 -7.02
N GLY A 98 12.31 -25.92 -5.74
CA GLY A 98 13.59 -26.43 -5.25
C GLY A 98 14.68 -25.37 -5.12
N LEU A 99 14.34 -24.08 -5.16
CA LEU A 99 15.28 -22.99 -4.89
C LEU A 99 15.32 -22.71 -3.39
N ASN A 100 16.53 -22.47 -2.87
CA ASN A 100 16.70 -22.10 -1.47
C ASN A 100 16.59 -20.58 -1.31
N VAL A 101 15.36 -20.07 -1.22
CA VAL A 101 15.06 -18.64 -1.11
C VAL A 101 14.72 -18.21 0.33
N GLU A 102 15.10 -19.01 1.31
CA GLU A 102 14.78 -18.79 2.73
C GLU A 102 15.32 -17.46 3.27
N TRP A 103 16.45 -16.99 2.75
CA TRP A 103 17.07 -15.72 3.12
C TRP A 103 16.18 -14.48 2.81
N LEU A 104 15.17 -14.62 1.94
CA LEU A 104 14.20 -13.56 1.66
C LEU A 104 13.07 -13.46 2.71
N ARG A 105 12.85 -14.50 3.52
CA ARG A 105 11.74 -14.53 4.49
C ARG A 105 11.81 -13.42 5.54
N PRO A 106 12.96 -13.14 6.19
CA PRO A 106 13.02 -12.07 7.21
C PRO A 106 12.62 -10.70 6.66
N ASN A 107 13.04 -10.38 5.43
CA ASN A 107 12.67 -9.13 4.77
C ASN A 107 11.16 -9.05 4.46
N LEU A 108 10.55 -10.18 4.07
CA LEU A 108 9.10 -10.25 3.88
C LEU A 108 8.35 -10.02 5.20
N GLU A 109 8.82 -10.58 6.31
CA GLU A 109 8.21 -10.38 7.63
C GLU A 109 8.33 -8.92 8.10
N VAL A 110 9.45 -8.26 7.84
CA VAL A 110 9.59 -6.81 8.06
C VAL A 110 8.52 -6.04 7.28
N LYS A 111 8.34 -6.34 5.98
CA LYS A 111 7.31 -5.71 5.16
C LYS A 111 5.88 -5.98 5.63
N LYS A 112 5.58 -7.19 6.10
CA LYS A 112 4.29 -7.51 6.71
C LYS A 112 4.06 -6.67 7.98
N ARG A 113 5.08 -6.51 8.81
CA ARG A 113 5.01 -5.69 10.04
C ARG A 113 4.78 -4.22 9.74
N GLU A 114 5.49 -3.65 8.76
CA GLU A 114 5.27 -2.27 8.29
C GLU A 114 3.81 -2.05 7.86
N ALA A 115 3.28 -2.95 7.02
CA ALA A 115 1.89 -2.86 6.56
C ALA A 115 0.86 -3.00 7.69
N TYR A 116 1.13 -3.86 8.67
CA TYR A 116 0.28 -4.00 9.84
C TYR A 116 0.23 -2.71 10.67
N VAL A 117 1.38 -2.09 10.92
CA VAL A 117 1.47 -0.83 11.69
C VAL A 117 0.71 0.29 10.98
N GLU A 118 0.90 0.45 9.67
CA GLU A 118 0.20 1.49 8.91
C GLU A 118 -1.31 1.26 8.87
N ARG A 119 -1.77 0.00 8.78
CA ARG A 119 -3.18 -0.32 8.90
C ARG A 119 -3.74 0.08 10.26
N LYS A 120 -3.04 -0.24 11.35
CA LYS A 120 -3.48 0.14 12.70
C LYS A 120 -3.56 1.64 12.91
N LYS A 121 -2.62 2.40 12.35
CA LYS A 121 -2.70 3.87 12.35
C LYS A 121 -3.93 4.37 11.60
N ARG A 122 -4.18 3.81 10.40
CA ARG A 122 -5.36 4.15 9.60
C ARG A 122 -6.65 3.84 10.34
N ASP A 123 -6.79 2.65 10.92
CA ASP A 123 -7.97 2.22 11.68
C ASP A 123 -8.24 3.18 12.86
N ALA A 124 -7.19 3.58 13.58
CA ALA A 124 -7.28 4.55 14.68
C ALA A 124 -7.71 5.94 14.20
N CYS A 125 -7.15 6.41 13.08
CA CYS A 125 -7.57 7.67 12.46
C CYS A 125 -9.04 7.63 12.00
N GLU A 126 -9.48 6.53 11.38
CA GLU A 126 -10.86 6.36 10.94
C GLU A 126 -11.82 6.36 12.13
N ALA A 127 -11.48 5.67 13.23
CA ALA A 127 -12.25 5.73 14.47
C ALA A 127 -12.35 7.16 15.02
N ARG A 128 -11.22 7.88 15.07
CA ARG A 128 -11.19 9.27 15.55
C ARG A 128 -12.03 10.21 14.68
N ILE A 129 -12.04 10.01 13.37
CA ILE A 129 -12.89 10.78 12.45
C ILE A 129 -14.38 10.56 12.77
N VAL A 130 -14.78 9.32 13.09
CA VAL A 130 -16.17 9.02 13.45
C VAL A 130 -16.58 9.73 14.74
N GLU A 131 -15.73 9.70 15.77
CA GLU A 131 -15.96 10.42 17.03
C GLU A 131 -16.12 11.92 16.80
N LEU A 132 -15.16 12.54 16.08
CA LEU A 132 -15.19 13.97 15.78
C LEU A 132 -16.45 14.36 14.99
N LYS A 133 -16.89 13.52 14.04
CA LYS A 133 -18.15 13.76 13.31
C LYS A 133 -19.37 13.76 14.24
N GLN A 134 -19.38 12.94 15.29
CA GLN A 134 -20.47 12.94 16.27
C GLN A 134 -20.41 14.18 17.17
N GLU A 135 -19.22 14.56 17.62
CA GLU A 135 -19.01 15.78 18.43
C GLU A 135 -19.45 17.03 17.67
N VAL A 136 -19.07 17.15 16.38
CA VAL A 136 -19.50 18.26 15.52
C VAL A 136 -21.03 18.33 15.43
N LYS A 137 -21.72 17.20 15.20
CA LYS A 137 -23.18 17.17 15.16
C LYS A 137 -23.83 17.63 16.47
N LYS A 138 -23.28 17.22 17.62
CA LYS A 138 -23.78 17.66 18.93
C LYS A 138 -23.61 19.18 19.10
N LEU A 139 -22.47 19.72 18.70
CA LEU A 139 -22.19 21.16 18.76
C LEU A 139 -23.08 21.96 17.81
N GLU A 140 -23.36 21.45 16.61
CA GLU A 140 -24.31 22.08 15.66
C GLU A 140 -25.72 22.16 16.24
N LEU A 141 -26.20 21.08 16.88
CA LEU A 141 -27.48 21.08 17.58
C LEU A 141 -27.51 22.09 18.73
N ALA A 142 -26.48 22.10 19.59
CA ALA A 142 -26.38 23.06 20.69
C ALA A 142 -26.37 24.52 20.18
N LYS A 143 -25.58 24.80 19.13
CA LYS A 143 -25.53 26.11 18.48
C LYS A 143 -26.90 26.53 17.94
N SER A 144 -27.65 25.59 17.34
CA SER A 144 -29.00 25.87 16.83
C SER A 144 -29.99 26.20 17.96
N GLY A 145 -29.89 25.50 19.10
CA GLY A 145 -30.67 25.78 20.31
C GLY A 145 -30.40 27.17 20.86
N LEU A 146 -29.12 27.51 21.09
CA LEU A 146 -28.72 28.83 21.56
C LEU A 146 -29.15 29.96 20.61
N LYS A 147 -29.11 29.72 19.29
CA LYS A 147 -29.61 30.69 18.31
C LYS A 147 -31.12 30.89 18.39
N ALA A 148 -31.88 29.86 18.72
CA ALA A 148 -33.32 29.97 18.94
C ALA A 148 -33.64 30.73 20.24
N GLU A 149 -32.91 30.44 21.32
CA GLU A 149 -33.02 31.16 22.60
C GLU A 149 -32.71 32.65 22.43
N LEU A 150 -31.61 32.99 21.73
CA LEU A 150 -31.25 34.38 21.43
C LEU A 150 -32.39 35.12 20.71
N LYS A 151 -32.97 34.53 19.66
CA LYS A 151 -34.09 35.13 18.93
C LYS A 151 -35.33 35.33 19.80
N ASN A 152 -35.58 34.42 20.74
CA ASN A 152 -36.69 34.53 21.67
C ASN A 152 -36.50 35.74 22.62
N GLU A 153 -35.30 35.89 23.20
CA GLU A 153 -34.99 37.05 24.04
C GLU A 153 -35.04 38.37 23.26
N GLU A 154 -34.52 38.41 22.04
CA GLU A 154 -34.65 39.58 21.14
C GLU A 154 -36.12 39.93 20.86
N ALA A 155 -36.98 38.93 20.66
CA ALA A 155 -38.42 39.15 20.44
C ALA A 155 -39.12 39.75 21.67
N LYS A 156 -38.69 39.38 22.89
CA LYS A 156 -39.21 39.98 24.14
C LYS A 156 -38.85 41.46 24.27
N LEU A 157 -37.70 41.88 23.74
CA LEU A 157 -37.27 43.28 23.74
C LEU A 157 -37.91 44.13 22.63
N ASN A 158 -38.65 43.53 21.69
CA ASN A 158 -39.22 44.26 20.56
C ASN A 158 -40.30 45.26 21.02
N PRO A 159 -40.09 46.58 20.86
CA PRO A 159 -40.99 47.61 21.38
C PRO A 159 -42.40 47.59 20.77
N ARG A 160 -42.65 46.85 19.66
CA ARG A 160 -43.99 46.71 19.09
C ARG A 160 -45.00 46.08 20.06
N SER A 161 -44.59 45.19 20.96
CA SER A 161 -45.50 44.64 22.00
C SER A 161 -45.79 45.66 23.10
N PHE A 162 -44.80 46.48 23.47
CA PHE A 162 -44.90 47.52 24.48
C PHE A 162 -45.80 48.69 24.05
N TRP A 163 -45.67 49.15 22.79
CA TRP A 163 -46.56 50.17 22.23
C TRP A 163 -48.01 49.68 22.01
N ASN A 164 -48.21 48.38 21.74
CA ASN A 164 -49.57 47.81 21.65
C ASN A 164 -50.26 47.72 23.04
N LEU A 165 -49.49 47.58 24.12
CA LEU A 165 -49.99 47.61 25.50
C LEU A 165 -50.30 49.03 25.98
N LEU A 166 -49.47 50.03 25.61
CA LEU A 166 -49.71 51.43 25.97
C LEU A 166 -50.70 52.15 25.06
N GLY A 167 -50.78 51.78 23.78
CA GLY A 167 -51.73 52.35 22.82
C GLY A 167 -53.19 52.06 23.16
N ASN A 168 -53.48 50.96 23.86
CA ASN A 168 -54.83 50.67 24.37
C ASN A 168 -55.19 51.44 25.65
N CYS A 169 -54.23 52.13 26.29
CA CYS A 169 -54.49 52.96 27.48
C CYS A 169 -54.79 54.43 27.15
N PHE A 170 -54.67 54.86 25.88
CA PHE A 170 -54.88 56.27 25.48
C PHE A 170 -56.17 56.49 24.66
N CYS A 171 -57.15 55.59 24.74
CA CYS A 171 -58.46 55.72 24.10
C CYS A 171 -59.63 55.89 25.11
N LEU A 172 -59.41 56.53 26.26
CA LEU A 172 -60.46 56.99 27.17
C LEU A 172 -60.40 58.51 27.34
#